data_AF-A0A8J7WXL2-F1
#
_entry.id   AF-A0A8J7WXL2-F1
#
_cell.length_a   1.000
_cell.length_b   1.000
_cell.length_c   1.000
_cell.angle_alpha   90.00
_cell.angle_beta   90.00
_cell.angle_gamma   90.00
#
_symmetry.space_group_name_H-M   'P 1'
#
loop_
_entity.id
_entity.type
_entity.pdbx_description
1 polymer ?
#
loop_
_entity_poly.entity_id
_entity_poly.type
_entity_poly.pdbx_seq_one_letter_code
_entity_poly.pdbx_strand_id
1 'polypeptide(L)'
;MPSILPPRPVLAGLALALAASTLGGCAWFRAEPPYLAATESRPLEVPPDLVLPSSVSALQVPPLPAGGVAMPGNAPPAVVGSAGGAFVLADSAEGAFRRVGLALGRIDGVDSHTPVPALNAYEVRYGGETLLVRLRPEDGQVRIDAIGSDGRVLDTAAARGLLETLRQRLQ
;
A
#
# COMPACT_ATOMS: atom_id res chain seq x y z
N MET A 1 41.92 -50.64 -46.29
CA MET A 1 41.50 -49.50 -45.45
C MET A 1 40.86 -50.04 -44.18
N PRO A 2 41.58 -50.22 -43.07
CA PRO A 2 40.95 -50.55 -41.79
C PRO A 2 40.51 -49.25 -41.08
N SER A 3 39.20 -49.10 -40.92
CA SER A 3 38.59 -48.01 -40.13
C SER A 3 38.92 -48.20 -38.65
N ILE A 4 39.77 -47.32 -38.11
CA ILE A 4 40.06 -47.20 -36.68
C ILE A 4 38.88 -46.46 -36.05
N LEU A 5 37.97 -47.21 -35.43
CA LEU A 5 36.92 -46.63 -34.60
C LEU A 5 37.48 -46.43 -33.18
N PRO A 6 37.49 -45.21 -32.62
CA PRO A 6 38.02 -44.99 -31.28
C PRO A 6 37.11 -45.66 -30.23
N PRO A 7 37.70 -46.21 -29.16
CA PRO A 7 36.93 -46.88 -28.12
C PRO A 7 36.02 -45.86 -27.40
N ARG A 8 34.74 -46.23 -27.26
CA ARG A 8 33.66 -45.50 -26.57
C ARG A 8 34.06 -44.75 -25.27
N PRO A 9 34.95 -45.24 -24.39
CA PRO A 9 35.38 -44.48 -23.21
C PRO A 9 36.15 -43.18 -23.52
N VAL A 10 36.83 -43.09 -24.68
CA VAL A 10 37.61 -41.90 -25.06
C VAL A 10 36.71 -40.72 -25.43
N LEU A 11 35.57 -41.00 -26.07
CA LEU A 11 34.56 -39.99 -26.39
C LEU A 11 33.87 -39.43 -25.13
N ALA A 12 33.64 -40.29 -24.13
CA ALA A 12 33.04 -39.87 -22.86
C ALA A 12 33.99 -38.98 -22.04
N GLY A 13 35.29 -39.30 -22.02
CA GLY A 13 36.31 -38.50 -21.35
C GLY A 13 36.45 -37.09 -21.96
N LEU A 14 36.43 -37.00 -23.30
CA LEU A 14 36.52 -35.71 -24.00
C LEU A 14 35.31 -34.81 -23.71
N ALA A 15 34.11 -35.38 -23.68
CA ALA A 15 32.88 -34.63 -23.39
C ALA A 15 32.86 -34.06 -21.96
N LEU A 16 33.35 -34.82 -20.98
CA LEU A 16 33.43 -34.38 -19.58
C LEU A 16 34.45 -33.25 -19.39
N ALA A 17 35.59 -33.32 -20.09
CA ALA A 17 36.62 -32.28 -20.06
C ALA A 17 36.15 -30.95 -20.68
N LEU A 18 35.38 -31.01 -21.78
CA LEU A 18 34.76 -29.80 -22.36
C LEU A 18 33.68 -29.20 -21.44
N ALA A 19 32.90 -30.02 -20.74
CA ALA A 19 31.89 -29.52 -19.81
C ALA A 19 32.52 -28.85 -18.58
N ALA A 20 33.64 -29.37 -18.06
CA ALA A 20 34.32 -28.76 -16.92
C ALA A 20 34.96 -27.40 -17.25
N SER A 21 35.39 -27.19 -18.50
CA SER A 21 36.03 -25.94 -18.93
C SER A 21 35.04 -24.79 -19.17
N THR A 22 33.75 -25.07 -19.43
CA THR A 22 32.73 -24.02 -19.59
C THR A 22 32.17 -23.49 -18.26
N LEU A 23 32.24 -24.28 -17.18
CA LEU A 23 31.85 -23.80 -15.84
C LEU A 23 32.95 -22.98 -15.14
N GLY A 24 34.22 -23.11 -15.54
CA GLY A 24 35.35 -22.41 -14.93
C GLY A 24 35.55 -20.95 -15.39
N GLY A 25 34.84 -20.49 -16.41
CA GLY A 25 35.11 -19.21 -17.08
C GLY A 25 34.64 -17.94 -16.35
N CYS A 26 33.66 -18.02 -15.44
CA CYS A 26 33.07 -16.82 -14.82
C CYS A 26 33.97 -16.15 -13.76
N ALA A 27 34.98 -16.83 -13.24
CA ALA A 27 35.87 -16.28 -12.23
C ALA A 27 36.93 -15.32 -12.81
N TRP A 28 37.26 -15.44 -14.10
CA TRP A 28 38.27 -14.60 -14.76
C TRP A 28 37.76 -13.24 -15.22
N PHE A 29 36.45 -13.00 -15.20
CA PHE A 29 35.85 -11.72 -15.60
C PHE A 29 35.56 -10.77 -14.43
N ARG A 30 36.10 -11.05 -13.24
CA ARG A 30 35.86 -10.24 -12.05
C ARG A 30 36.80 -9.03 -12.04
N ALA A 31 36.29 -7.89 -12.53
CA ALA A 31 36.98 -6.61 -12.41
C ALA A 31 37.03 -6.17 -10.94
N GLU A 32 38.19 -5.69 -10.51
CA GLU A 32 38.37 -5.13 -9.17
C GLU A 32 37.55 -3.85 -9.04
N PRO A 33 36.73 -3.70 -7.99
CA PRO A 33 35.77 -2.63 -7.95
C PRO A 33 36.41 -1.31 -7.51
N PRO A 34 36.03 -0.18 -8.14
CA PRO A 34 36.72 1.11 -8.00
C PRO A 34 36.62 1.72 -6.59
N TYR A 35 35.76 1.20 -5.74
CA TYR A 35 35.61 1.67 -4.36
C TYR A 35 36.81 1.32 -3.46
N LEU A 36 37.64 0.33 -3.83
CA LEU A 36 38.85 0.00 -3.07
C LEU A 36 39.96 1.07 -3.20
N ALA A 37 39.86 1.94 -4.21
CA ALA A 37 40.80 3.04 -4.44
C ALA A 37 40.29 4.38 -3.86
N ALA A 38 39.13 4.42 -3.21
CA ALA A 38 38.56 5.64 -2.66
C ALA A 38 39.30 6.04 -1.37
N THR A 39 40.08 7.12 -1.44
CA THR A 39 40.67 7.76 -0.26
C THR A 39 39.62 8.64 0.42
N GLU A 40 39.24 8.33 1.66
CA GLU A 40 38.26 9.13 2.40
C GLU A 40 38.77 10.57 2.61
N SER A 41 37.98 11.49 2.07
CA SER A 41 38.17 12.94 2.16
C SER A 41 38.10 13.43 3.61
N ARG A 42 39.03 14.33 3.94
CA ARG A 42 39.27 15.02 5.22
C ARG A 42 38.04 15.23 6.12
N PRO A 43 38.20 15.10 7.46
CA PRO A 43 37.14 15.42 8.41
C PRO A 43 36.73 16.88 8.25
N LEU A 44 35.45 17.12 7.97
CA LEU A 44 34.89 18.45 7.83
C LEU A 44 34.89 19.15 9.19
N GLU A 45 35.68 20.23 9.33
CA GLU A 45 35.56 21.12 10.48
C GLU A 45 34.15 21.71 10.55
N VAL A 46 33.45 21.43 11.66
CA VAL A 46 32.11 21.96 11.93
C VAL A 46 32.22 23.42 12.36
N PRO A 47 31.65 24.39 11.62
CA PRO A 47 31.69 25.79 11.98
C PRO A 47 30.92 26.07 13.28
N PRO A 48 31.43 26.95 14.16
CA PRO A 48 30.91 27.19 15.51
C PRO A 48 29.50 27.81 15.60
N ASP A 49 28.89 28.18 14.47
CA ASP A 49 27.48 28.63 14.40
C ASP A 49 26.46 27.48 14.34
N LEU A 50 26.92 26.22 14.28
CA LEU A 50 26.05 25.04 14.32
C LEU A 50 25.80 24.49 15.74
N VAL A 51 26.25 25.20 16.78
CA VAL A 51 26.19 24.71 18.18
C VAL A 51 24.96 25.22 18.92
N LEU A 52 24.22 26.18 18.37
CA LEU A 52 22.96 26.64 18.94
C LEU A 52 21.81 26.25 18.01
N PRO A 53 20.80 25.49 18.50
CA PRO A 53 19.61 25.22 17.71
C PRO A 53 18.94 26.55 17.36
N SER A 54 18.73 26.78 16.07
CA SER A 54 18.03 27.95 15.54
C SER A 54 16.62 28.03 16.13
N SER A 55 16.39 28.96 17.06
CA SER A 55 15.10 29.23 17.70
C SER A 55 14.16 30.04 16.80
N VAL A 56 14.05 29.65 15.53
CA VAL A 56 13.13 30.28 14.58
C VAL A 56 11.71 29.93 15.01
N SER A 57 10.84 30.93 15.20
CA SER A 57 9.44 30.73 15.62
C SER A 57 8.64 29.78 14.73
N ALA A 58 9.12 29.47 13.52
CA ALA A 58 8.54 28.44 12.65
C ALA A 58 8.69 27.00 13.18
N LEU A 59 9.60 26.76 14.15
CA LEU A 59 9.77 25.47 14.83
C LEU A 59 9.01 25.39 16.17
N GLN A 60 8.27 26.43 16.56
CA GLN A 60 7.37 26.37 17.69
C GLN A 60 6.13 25.56 17.30
N VAL A 61 6.09 24.31 17.75
CA VAL A 61 4.94 23.43 17.57
C VAL A 61 3.74 24.05 18.31
N PRO A 62 2.65 24.40 17.60
CA PRO A 62 1.45 24.90 18.25
C PRO A 62 0.89 23.84 19.20
N PRO A 63 0.38 24.20 20.39
CA PRO A 63 -0.27 23.24 21.27
C PRO A 63 -1.45 22.61 20.54
N LEU A 64 -1.42 21.28 20.40
CA LEU A 64 -2.54 20.53 19.84
C LEU A 64 -3.77 20.74 20.72
N PRO A 65 -4.97 20.97 20.14
CA PRO A 65 -6.20 21.00 20.92
C PRO A 65 -6.36 19.66 21.66
N ALA A 66 -6.83 19.73 22.91
CA ALA A 66 -6.98 18.57 23.78
C ALA A 66 -7.86 17.50 23.10
N GLY A 67 -7.26 16.37 22.71
CA GLY A 67 -7.93 15.27 22.02
C GLY A 67 -7.06 14.49 21.02
N GLY A 68 -5.90 15.01 20.62
CA GLY A 68 -4.97 14.30 19.74
C GLY A 68 -4.19 13.21 20.49
N VAL A 69 -4.52 11.93 20.25
CA VAL A 69 -3.70 10.80 20.71
C VAL A 69 -2.38 10.77 19.93
N ALA A 70 -1.26 10.92 20.63
CA ALA A 70 0.08 10.73 20.06
C ALA A 70 0.35 9.22 19.94
N MET A 71 0.38 8.69 18.71
CA MET A 71 0.71 7.29 18.44
C MET A 71 2.20 7.19 18.05
N PRO A 72 3.03 6.40 18.74
CA PRO A 72 4.40 6.14 18.29
C PRO A 72 4.41 5.06 17.21
N GLY A 73 4.97 5.36 16.04
CA GLY A 73 5.38 4.35 15.06
C GLY A 73 4.82 4.54 13.65
N ASN A 74 5.61 4.11 12.67
CA ASN A 74 5.39 4.16 11.22
C ASN A 74 4.28 3.18 10.75
N ALA A 75 3.17 3.09 11.49
CA ALA A 75 1.97 2.41 11.04
C ALA A 75 1.21 3.33 10.07
N PRO A 76 0.60 2.79 8.99
CA PRO A 76 -0.36 3.56 8.21
C PRO A 76 -1.43 4.12 9.16
N PRO A 77 -1.90 5.36 8.98
CA PRO A 77 -2.79 6.01 9.94
C PRO A 77 -3.99 5.11 10.18
N ALA A 78 -4.07 4.55 11.39
CA ALA A 78 -5.32 4.03 11.88
C ALA A 78 -6.27 5.23 11.88
N VAL A 79 -7.36 5.15 11.13
CA VAL A 79 -8.43 6.15 11.15
C VAL A 79 -9.13 6.06 12.51
N VAL A 80 -8.46 6.56 13.55
CA VAL A 80 -9.01 6.75 14.88
C VAL A 80 -9.88 7.99 14.83
N GLY A 81 -11.19 7.72 14.69
CA GLY A 81 -12.23 8.72 14.51
C GLY A 81 -12.93 8.49 13.17
N SER A 82 -14.25 8.27 13.24
CA SER A 82 -15.17 8.34 12.10
C SER A 82 -15.21 9.76 11.50
N ALA A 83 -14.07 10.30 11.08
CA ALA A 83 -14.03 11.45 10.21
C ALA A 83 -14.75 11.02 8.91
N GLY A 84 -15.84 11.69 8.56
CA GLY A 84 -16.69 11.34 7.41
C GLY A 84 -17.77 10.27 7.66
N GLY A 85 -18.13 9.95 8.92
CA GLY A 85 -19.29 9.10 9.20
C GLY A 85 -19.11 7.60 8.94
N ALA A 86 -17.87 7.13 8.83
CA ALA A 86 -17.56 5.71 8.67
C ALA A 86 -18.09 4.87 9.86
N PHE A 87 -18.54 3.65 9.57
CA PHE A 87 -19.03 2.71 10.59
C PHE A 87 -18.55 1.29 10.32
N VAL A 88 -18.69 0.41 11.30
CA VAL A 88 -18.26 -0.99 11.23
C VAL A 88 -19.46 -1.90 11.27
N LEU A 89 -19.46 -2.93 10.42
CA LEU A 89 -20.48 -3.95 10.32
C LEU A 89 -19.88 -5.31 10.67
N ALA A 90 -20.46 -6.03 11.63
CA ALA A 90 -20.06 -7.39 11.96
C ALA A 90 -20.61 -8.37 10.90
N ASP A 91 -19.80 -8.65 9.87
CA ASP A 91 -20.10 -9.59 8.81
C ASP A 91 -18.82 -10.03 8.08
N SER A 92 -18.94 -11.08 7.28
CA SER A 92 -18.03 -11.38 6.18
C SER A 92 -18.01 -10.27 5.12
N ALA A 93 -16.88 -10.12 4.43
CA ALA A 93 -16.75 -9.14 3.33
C ALA A 93 -17.82 -9.34 2.24
N GLU A 94 -18.08 -10.58 1.85
CA GLU A 94 -19.04 -10.94 0.81
C GLU A 94 -20.49 -10.70 1.27
N GLY A 95 -20.79 -11.05 2.52
CA GLY A 95 -22.07 -10.77 3.15
C GLY A 95 -22.35 -9.28 3.22
N ALA A 96 -21.37 -8.50 3.71
CA ALA A 96 -21.47 -7.05 3.84
C ALA A 96 -21.68 -6.39 2.47
N PHE A 97 -20.90 -6.79 1.46
CA PHE A 97 -21.02 -6.26 0.11
C PHE A 97 -22.44 -6.46 -0.45
N ARG A 98 -22.95 -7.69 -0.39
CA ARG A 98 -24.32 -8.01 -0.83
C ARG A 98 -25.38 -7.24 -0.05
N ARG A 99 -25.26 -7.13 1.29
CA ARG A 99 -26.23 -6.40 2.12
C ARG A 99 -26.22 -4.90 1.84
N VAL A 100 -25.05 -4.31 1.67
CA VAL A 100 -24.89 -2.89 1.31
C VAL A 100 -25.54 -2.61 -0.03
N GLY A 101 -25.30 -3.43 -1.06
CA GLY A 101 -25.97 -3.28 -2.36
C GLY A 101 -27.49 -3.32 -2.26
N LEU A 102 -28.04 -4.28 -1.51
CA LEU A 102 -29.48 -4.38 -1.28
C LEU A 102 -30.04 -3.20 -0.47
N ALA A 103 -29.28 -2.66 0.48
CA ALA A 103 -29.68 -1.51 1.28
C ALA A 103 -29.67 -0.23 0.42
N LEU A 104 -28.63 0.00 -0.38
CA LEU A 104 -28.52 1.14 -1.30
C LEU A 104 -29.70 1.21 -2.28
N GLY A 105 -30.15 0.06 -2.80
CA GLY A 105 -31.33 0.00 -3.68
C GLY A 105 -32.67 0.33 -2.99
N ARG A 106 -32.70 0.46 -1.66
CA ARG A 106 -33.90 0.79 -0.86
C ARG A 106 -33.82 2.15 -0.19
N ILE A 107 -32.74 2.90 -0.38
CA ILE A 107 -32.58 4.25 0.17
C ILE A 107 -33.20 5.24 -0.81
N ASP A 108 -34.19 5.98 -0.34
CA ASP A 108 -34.78 7.08 -1.09
C ASP A 108 -33.74 8.19 -1.30
N GLY A 109 -33.61 8.65 -2.55
CA GLY A 109 -32.64 9.69 -2.95
C GLY A 109 -31.31 9.17 -3.53
N VAL A 110 -31.11 7.84 -3.59
CA VAL A 110 -30.03 7.24 -4.39
C VAL A 110 -30.46 7.17 -5.85
N ASP A 111 -29.83 7.97 -6.72
CA ASP A 111 -30.15 7.99 -8.15
C ASP A 111 -29.63 6.75 -8.87
N SER A 112 -28.43 6.30 -8.50
CA SER A 112 -27.79 5.11 -9.07
C SER A 112 -26.81 4.49 -8.07
N HIS A 113 -26.71 3.17 -8.06
CA HIS A 113 -25.68 2.43 -7.35
C HIS A 113 -25.04 1.40 -8.29
N THR A 114 -23.73 1.47 -8.49
CA THR A 114 -22.98 0.57 -9.36
C THR A 114 -21.93 -0.17 -8.55
N PRO A 115 -21.93 -1.52 -8.52
CA PRO A 115 -20.91 -2.28 -7.83
C PRO A 115 -19.56 -2.17 -8.55
N VAL A 116 -18.50 -1.91 -7.79
CA VAL A 116 -17.11 -1.87 -8.24
C VAL A 116 -16.31 -2.92 -7.45
N PRO A 117 -16.43 -4.22 -7.79
CA PRO A 117 -15.87 -5.32 -7.00
C PRO A 117 -14.34 -5.26 -6.91
N ALA A 118 -13.67 -4.73 -7.93
CA ALA A 118 -12.23 -4.53 -7.93
C ALA A 118 -11.73 -3.63 -6.78
N LEU A 119 -12.59 -2.74 -6.27
CA LEU A 119 -12.28 -1.82 -5.17
C LEU A 119 -13.00 -2.18 -3.87
N ASN A 120 -13.75 -3.30 -3.84
CA ASN A 120 -14.72 -3.60 -2.79
C ASN A 120 -15.60 -2.38 -2.46
N ALA A 121 -16.09 -1.69 -3.50
CA ALA A 121 -16.84 -0.45 -3.33
C ALA A 121 -18.11 -0.43 -4.18
N TYR A 122 -19.02 0.49 -3.84
CA TYR A 122 -20.15 0.89 -4.66
C TYR A 122 -19.99 2.35 -5.06
N GLU A 123 -20.06 2.63 -6.35
CA GLU A 123 -20.23 3.99 -6.84
C GLU A 123 -21.70 4.36 -6.67
N VAL A 124 -21.98 5.44 -5.94
CA VAL A 124 -23.33 5.86 -5.59
C VAL A 124 -23.51 7.33 -5.97
N ARG A 125 -24.61 7.65 -6.64
CA ARG A 125 -25.05 9.03 -6.85
C ARG A 125 -26.14 9.38 -5.86
N TYR A 126 -25.89 10.38 -5.03
CA TYR A 126 -26.79 10.80 -3.95
C TYR A 126 -26.72 12.31 -3.80
N GLY A 127 -27.86 13.00 -3.77
CA GLY A 127 -27.89 14.46 -3.58
C GLY A 127 -27.14 15.28 -4.64
N GLY A 128 -26.99 14.75 -5.87
CA GLY A 128 -26.28 15.40 -6.97
C GLY A 128 -24.75 15.21 -6.96
N GLU A 129 -24.18 14.57 -5.94
CA GLU A 129 -22.77 14.21 -5.89
C GLU A 129 -22.56 12.71 -6.17
N THR A 130 -21.39 12.36 -6.72
CA THR A 130 -20.97 10.96 -6.91
C THR A 130 -19.93 10.62 -5.87
N LEU A 131 -20.18 9.56 -5.11
CA LEU A 131 -19.32 9.10 -4.03
C LEU A 131 -19.08 7.59 -4.15
N LEU A 132 -17.99 7.12 -3.57
CA LEU A 132 -17.65 5.71 -3.49
C LEU A 132 -17.85 5.21 -2.05
N VAL A 133 -18.79 4.30 -1.84
CA VAL A 133 -18.96 3.60 -0.57
C VAL A 133 -18.02 2.40 -0.58
N ARG A 134 -16.90 2.49 0.13
CA ARG A 134 -15.87 1.46 0.19
C ARG A 134 -16.08 0.57 1.40
N LEU A 135 -15.92 -0.74 1.19
CA LEU A 135 -15.96 -1.77 2.21
C LEU A 135 -14.54 -2.31 2.42
N ARG A 136 -14.03 -2.17 3.65
CA ARG A 136 -12.71 -2.67 4.05
C ARG A 136 -12.87 -3.78 5.09
N PRO A 137 -12.52 -5.03 4.77
CA PRO A 137 -12.53 -6.09 5.76
C PRO A 137 -11.44 -5.86 6.82
N GLU A 138 -11.81 -5.97 8.09
CA GLU A 138 -10.95 -5.86 9.26
C GLU A 138 -11.33 -6.99 10.25
N ASP A 139 -10.50 -8.04 10.34
CA ASP A 139 -10.58 -9.14 11.33
C ASP A 139 -12.00 -9.61 11.69
N GLY A 140 -12.80 -10.03 10.69
CA GLY A 140 -14.16 -10.54 10.89
C GLY A 140 -15.25 -9.46 11.00
N GLN A 141 -14.89 -8.22 10.75
CA GLN A 141 -15.77 -7.07 10.60
C GLN A 141 -15.48 -6.38 9.27
N VAL A 142 -16.38 -5.50 8.83
CA VAL A 142 -16.21 -4.72 7.61
C VAL A 142 -16.43 -3.25 7.95
N ARG A 143 -15.39 -2.45 7.78
CA ARG A 143 -15.47 -1.00 7.88
C ARG A 143 -16.01 -0.43 6.58
N ILE A 144 -17.02 0.42 6.69
CA ILE A 144 -17.69 1.07 5.58
C ILE A 144 -17.38 2.57 5.66
N ASP A 145 -16.78 3.13 4.62
CA ASP A 145 -16.44 4.55 4.50
C ASP A 145 -16.86 5.13 3.15
N ALA A 146 -17.18 6.43 3.10
CA ALA A 146 -17.44 7.15 1.86
C ALA A 146 -16.18 7.92 1.44
N ILE A 147 -15.75 7.73 0.20
CA ILE A 147 -14.60 8.42 -0.40
C ILE A 147 -15.01 9.17 -1.68
N GLY A 148 -14.32 10.27 -1.94
CA GLY A 148 -14.40 10.98 -3.21
C GLY A 148 -13.64 10.27 -4.33
N SER A 149 -13.78 10.78 -5.56
CA SER A 149 -13.03 10.30 -6.73
C SER A 149 -11.52 10.53 -6.61
N ASP A 150 -11.09 11.44 -5.74
CA ASP A 150 -9.71 11.71 -5.37
C ASP A 150 -9.16 10.73 -4.30
N GLY A 151 -9.99 9.78 -3.85
CA GLY A 151 -9.62 8.77 -2.86
C GLY A 151 -9.54 9.29 -1.42
N ARG A 152 -9.88 10.56 -1.18
CA ARG A 152 -9.96 11.14 0.17
C ARG A 152 -11.31 10.80 0.78
N VAL A 153 -11.33 10.72 2.11
CA VAL A 153 -12.58 10.55 2.86
C VAL A 153 -13.47 11.77 2.63
N LEU A 154 -14.73 11.51 2.27
CA LEU A 154 -15.69 12.55 1.93
C LEU A 154 -16.50 12.93 3.18
N ASP A 155 -16.38 14.18 3.63
CA ASP A 155 -17.09 14.70 4.82
C ASP A 155 -18.23 15.68 4.45
N THR A 156 -18.81 15.49 3.27
CA THR A 156 -19.95 16.27 2.81
C THR A 156 -21.22 15.89 3.59
N ALA A 157 -22.19 16.80 3.60
CA ALA A 157 -23.46 16.54 4.27
C ALA A 157 -24.21 15.35 3.65
N ALA A 158 -24.17 15.19 2.32
CA ALA A 158 -24.84 14.07 1.65
C ALA A 158 -24.12 12.74 1.92
N ALA A 159 -22.78 12.71 1.94
CA ALA A 159 -22.03 11.51 2.31
C ALA A 159 -22.34 11.04 3.73
N ARG A 160 -22.36 11.96 4.71
CA ARG A 160 -22.75 11.66 6.09
C ARG A 160 -24.20 11.18 6.19
N GLY A 161 -25.13 11.84 5.50
CA GLY A 161 -26.54 11.46 5.50
C GLY A 161 -26.78 10.06 4.90
N LEU A 162 -26.08 9.75 3.81
CA LEU A 162 -26.15 8.42 3.18
C LEU A 162 -25.59 7.34 4.12
N LEU A 163 -24.41 7.55 4.71
CA LEU A 163 -23.79 6.58 5.61
C LEU A 163 -24.60 6.35 6.87
N GLU A 164 -25.22 7.39 7.43
CA GLU A 164 -26.14 7.26 8.56
C GLU A 164 -27.37 6.43 8.21
N THR A 165 -28.00 6.70 7.06
CA THR A 165 -29.14 5.93 6.58
C THR A 165 -28.75 4.47 6.32
N LEU A 166 -27.58 4.25 5.71
CA LEU A 166 -27.04 2.92 5.45
C LEU A 166 -26.77 2.15 6.74
N ARG A 167 -26.19 2.81 7.74
CA ARG A 167 -25.94 2.24 9.08
C ARG A 167 -27.24 1.80 9.74
N GLN A 168 -28.26 2.65 9.75
CA GLN A 168 -29.58 2.33 10.35
C GLN A 168 -30.28 1.14 9.66
N ARG A 169 -30.02 0.92 8.38
CA ARG A 169 -30.60 -0.19 7.60
C ARG A 169 -29.85 -1.51 7.76
N LEU A 170 -28.60 -1.48 8.20
CA LEU A 170 -27.70 -2.63 8.29
C LEU A 170 -27.46 -3.12 9.73
N GLN A 171 -27.90 -2.36 10.73
CA GLN A 171 -28.06 -2.82 12.11
C GLN A 171 -29.32 -3.66 12.25
#